data_AF-A1WRZ5-F1
#
_entry.id   AF-A1WRZ5-F1
#
_cell.length_a   1.000
_cell.length_b   1.000
_cell.length_c   1.000
_cell.angle_alpha   90.00
_cell.angle_beta   90.00
_cell.angle_gamma   90.00
#
_symmetry.space_group_name_H-M   'P 1'
#
loop_
_entity.id
_entity.type
_entity.pdbx_description
1 polymer ?
#
loop_
_entity_poly.entity_id
_entity_poly.type
_entity_poly.pdbx_seq_one_letter_code
_entity_poly.pdbx_strand_id
1 'polypeptide(L)'
;MGDLDWLATLGLKERWKKITSVACIDSSRVIGSKTETDRRYVISSLPADSERILHAVRMHWDIENGLHWCLDVTFGEDACPIRLRNAALDFSLLRRAAMNLFRADHSRAMGLPKKRKAAAWNPDYLANILHLREI
;
A
#
# COMPACT_ATOMS: atom_id res chain seq x y z
N MET A 1 22.92 14.40 28.36
CA MET A 1 21.68 14.68 27.60
C MET A 1 21.89 14.04 26.24
N GLY A 2 21.29 12.88 26.01
CA GLY A 2 21.36 12.19 24.73
C GLY A 2 20.54 12.93 23.67
N ASP A 3 20.93 12.76 22.41
CA ASP A 3 20.40 13.47 21.23
C ASP A 3 18.86 13.34 21.06
N LEU A 4 18.24 12.36 21.73
CA LEU A 4 16.80 12.06 21.66
C LEU A 4 16.06 12.18 23.00
N ASP A 5 16.67 12.76 24.03
CA ASP A 5 16.02 12.88 25.35
C ASP A 5 14.78 13.76 25.33
N TRP A 6 14.72 14.73 24.41
CA TRP A 6 13.54 15.58 24.21
C TRP A 6 12.29 14.80 23.76
N LEU A 7 12.44 13.62 23.13
CA LEU A 7 11.30 12.75 22.81
C LEU A 7 10.62 12.18 24.06
N ALA A 8 11.36 12.05 25.16
CA ALA A 8 10.79 11.65 26.45
C ALA A 8 9.86 12.73 26.99
N THR A 9 10.22 14.01 26.82
CA THR A 9 9.39 15.16 27.19
C THR A 9 8.05 15.18 26.46
N LEU A 10 7.97 14.56 25.28
CA LEU A 10 6.73 14.40 24.50
C LEU A 10 5.97 13.09 24.80
N GLY A 11 6.41 12.29 25.77
CA GLY A 11 5.83 10.97 26.08
C GLY A 11 6.05 9.91 24.99
N LEU A 12 6.83 10.22 23.94
CA LEU A 12 6.99 9.35 22.78
C LEU A 12 7.84 8.12 23.10
N LYS A 13 8.82 8.23 24.01
CA LYS A 13 9.62 7.07 24.45
C LYS A 13 8.79 6.03 25.21
N GLU A 14 7.72 6.43 25.90
CA GLU A 14 6.82 5.50 26.59
C GLU A 14 5.92 4.76 25.60
N ARG A 15 5.33 5.50 24.65
CA ARG A 15 4.45 4.95 23.61
C ARG A 15 5.20 4.05 22.62
N TRP A 16 6.44 4.41 22.30
CA TRP A 16 7.27 3.73 21.30
C TRP A 16 8.64 3.40 21.89
N LYS A 17 8.68 2.34 22.70
CA LYS A 17 9.86 1.93 23.49
C LYS A 17 11.13 1.66 22.68
N LYS A 18 11.01 1.47 21.36
CA LYS A 18 12.12 1.16 20.45
C LYS A 18 12.52 2.32 19.55
N ILE A 19 12.13 3.57 19.82
CA ILE A 19 12.64 4.69 19.02
C ILE A 19 14.17 4.79 19.20
N THR A 20 14.87 4.78 18.07
CA THR A 20 16.33 4.84 17.99
C THR A 20 16.80 6.01 17.15
N SER A 21 16.00 6.49 16.21
CA SER A 21 16.34 7.62 15.35
C SER A 21 15.11 8.45 14.94
N VAL A 22 15.38 9.70 14.55
CA VAL A 22 14.44 10.59 13.87
C VAL A 22 15.08 10.99 12.55
N ALA A 23 14.34 10.94 11.44
CA ALA A 23 14.82 11.33 10.14
C ALA A 23 13.92 12.37 9.48
N CYS A 24 14.54 13.31 8.77
CA CYS A 24 13.86 14.26 7.89
C CYS A 24 13.94 13.71 6.46
N ILE A 25 12.79 13.56 5.81
CA ILE A 25 12.64 13.08 4.45
C ILE A 25 12.14 14.22 3.58
N ASP A 26 13.01 14.69 2.69
CA ASP A 26 12.62 15.59 1.61
C ASP A 26 12.23 14.77 0.39
N SER A 27 11.07 15.11 -0.18
CA SER A 27 10.53 14.47 -1.37
C SER A 27 10.19 15.52 -2.42
N SER A 28 10.39 15.17 -3.68
CA SER A 28 10.04 16.01 -4.82
C SER A 28 9.29 15.17 -5.84
N ARG A 29 8.20 15.72 -6.37
CA ARG A 29 7.40 15.10 -7.41
C ARG A 29 7.19 16.09 -8.54
N VAL A 30 7.40 15.65 -9.77
CA VAL A 30 7.12 16.42 -10.98
C VAL A 30 5.81 15.94 -11.59
N ILE A 31 4.86 16.85 -11.78
CA ILE A 31 3.57 16.60 -12.43
C ILE A 31 3.45 17.58 -13.60
N GLY A 32 3.71 17.10 -14.81
CA GLY A 32 3.80 17.95 -16.00
C GLY A 32 4.92 18.97 -15.84
N SER A 33 4.58 20.27 -15.86
CA SER A 33 5.52 21.38 -15.65
C SER A 33 5.67 21.82 -14.19
N LYS A 34 4.89 21.26 -13.26
CA LYS A 34 4.91 21.65 -11.84
C LYS A 34 5.79 20.71 -11.03
N THR A 35 6.70 21.28 -10.24
CA THR A 35 7.46 20.56 -9.22
C THR A 35 6.84 20.87 -7.85
N GLU A 36 6.51 19.82 -7.11
CA GLU A 36 6.03 19.91 -5.73
C GLU A 36 7.07 19.28 -4.82
N THR A 37 7.40 19.97 -3.73
CA THR A 37 8.30 19.48 -2.68
C THR A 37 7.55 19.33 -1.38
N ASP A 38 7.90 18.30 -0.62
CA ASP A 38 7.30 18.00 0.67
C ASP A 38 8.37 17.47 1.64
N ARG A 39 8.28 17.90 2.90
CA ARG A 39 9.21 17.56 3.98
C ARG A 39 8.45 16.85 5.09
N ARG A 40 8.88 15.63 5.39
CA ARG A 40 8.26 14.77 6.41
C ARG A 40 9.28 14.34 7.45
N TYR A 41 8.84 14.27 8.71
CA TYR A 41 9.66 13.74 9.80
C TYR A 41 9.15 12.36 10.20
N VAL A 42 10.06 11.40 10.32
CA VAL A 42 9.74 10.02 10.70
C VAL A 42 10.51 9.63 11.95
N ILE A 43 9.86 8.88 12.83
CA ILE A 43 10.50 8.20 13.95
C ILE A 43 10.76 6.75 13.55
N SER A 44 11.91 6.21 13.93
CA SER A 44 12.33 4.87 13.53
C SER A 44 13.01 4.12 14.66
N SER A 45 12.88 2.79 14.63
CA SER A 45 13.65 1.87 15.47
C SER A 45 14.95 1.42 14.82
N LEU A 46 15.23 1.89 13.60
CA LEU A 46 16.49 1.66 12.92
C LEU A 46 17.57 2.57 13.51
N PRO A 47 18.86 2.15 13.43
CA PRO A 47 19.99 3.06 13.64
C PRO A 47 19.85 4.32 12.77
N ALA A 48 20.52 5.41 13.15
CA ALA A 48 20.56 6.66 12.40
C ALA A 48 21.40 6.53 11.10
N ASP A 49 20.89 5.72 10.18
CA ASP A 49 21.45 5.39 8.87
C ASP A 49 20.46 5.90 7.82
N SER A 50 20.86 6.97 7.12
CA SER A 50 20.01 7.67 6.17
C SER A 50 19.62 6.79 4.98
N GLU A 51 20.52 5.96 4.46
CA GLU A 51 20.23 5.08 3.32
C GLU A 51 19.22 4.01 3.70
N ARG A 52 19.42 3.37 4.87
CA ARG A 52 18.53 2.32 5.34
C ARG A 52 17.15 2.86 5.68
N ILE A 53 17.06 4.04 6.30
CA ILE A 53 15.77 4.69 6.60
C ILE A 53 15.09 5.11 5.30
N LEU A 54 15.80 5.71 4.35
CA LEU A 54 15.22 6.12 3.07
C LEU A 54 14.72 4.91 2.28
N HIS A 55 15.46 3.80 2.27
CA HIS A 55 15.03 2.55 1.64
C HIS A 55 13.72 2.04 2.28
N ALA A 56 13.64 1.99 3.61
CA ALA A 56 12.43 1.58 4.31
C ALA A 56 11.22 2.49 3.98
N VAL A 57 11.44 3.80 3.95
CA VAL A 57 10.40 4.78 3.56
C VAL A 57 9.95 4.54 2.12
N ARG A 58 10.86 4.34 1.17
CA ARG A 58 10.51 4.03 -0.23
C ARG A 58 9.71 2.75 -0.37
N MET A 59 10.16 1.66 0.27
CA MET A 59 9.45 0.38 0.27
C MET A 59 8.04 0.50 0.85
N HIS A 60 7.86 1.33 1.90
CA HIS A 60 6.54 1.62 2.43
C HIS A 60 5.63 2.31 1.42
N TRP A 61 6.16 3.31 0.68
CA TRP A 61 5.42 3.99 -0.40
C TRP A 61 5.07 3.05 -1.56
N ASP A 62 5.94 2.10 -1.87
CA ASP A 62 5.65 1.11 -2.92
C ASP A 62 4.47 0.20 -2.54
N ILE A 63 4.32 -0.13 -1.26
CA ILE A 63 3.14 -0.84 -0.76
C ILE A 63 1.89 0.04 -0.91
N GLU A 64 1.95 1.30 -0.51
CA GLU A 64 0.81 2.21 -0.59
C GLU A 64 0.35 2.41 -2.05
N ASN A 65 1.29 2.73 -2.94
CA ASN A 65 1.01 2.96 -4.36
C ASN A 65 0.61 1.67 -5.08
N GLY A 66 1.29 0.56 -4.77
CA GLY A 66 1.09 -0.70 -5.45
C GLY A 66 -0.16 -1.43 -4.96
N LEU A 67 -0.35 -1.55 -3.66
CA LEU A 67 -1.43 -2.35 -3.07
C LEU A 67 -2.63 -1.48 -2.70
N HIS A 68 -2.47 -0.49 -1.83
CA HIS A 68 -3.58 0.25 -1.24
C HIS A 68 -4.37 1.03 -2.29
N TRP A 69 -3.68 1.85 -3.11
CA TRP A 69 -4.36 2.59 -4.18
C TRP A 69 -5.15 1.67 -5.14
N CYS A 70 -4.61 0.50 -5.45
CA CYS A 70 -5.32 -0.47 -6.29
C CYS A 70 -6.60 -0.98 -5.62
N LEU A 71 -6.55 -1.31 -4.32
CA LEU A 71 -7.72 -1.75 -3.57
C LEU A 71 -8.77 -0.64 -3.46
N ASP A 72 -8.33 0.57 -3.12
CA ASP A 72 -9.21 1.70 -2.87
C ASP A 72 -9.91 2.15 -4.16
N VAL A 73 -9.15 2.33 -5.24
CA VAL A 73 -9.68 2.90 -6.50
C VAL A 73 -10.15 1.83 -7.48
N THR A 74 -9.36 0.78 -7.72
CA THR A 74 -9.71 -0.23 -8.73
C THR A 74 -10.76 -1.21 -8.23
N PHE A 75 -10.72 -1.55 -6.94
CA PHE A 75 -11.68 -2.44 -6.29
C PHE A 75 -12.73 -1.72 -5.43
N GLY A 76 -12.65 -0.39 -5.33
CA GLY A 76 -13.68 0.44 -4.70
C GLY A 76 -13.82 0.17 -3.20
N GLU A 77 -12.73 -0.14 -2.51
CA GLU A 77 -12.76 -0.47 -1.07
C GLU A 77 -13.26 0.72 -0.24
N ASP A 78 -12.73 1.92 -0.45
CA ASP A 78 -13.14 3.16 0.24
C ASP A 78 -14.61 3.53 -0.01
N ALA A 79 -15.10 3.31 -1.22
CA ALA A 79 -16.47 3.63 -1.60
C ALA A 79 -17.49 2.58 -1.13
N CYS A 80 -17.03 1.48 -0.52
CA CYS A 80 -17.86 0.34 -0.18
C CYS A 80 -18.66 0.61 1.11
N PRO A 81 -20.01 0.69 1.07
CA PRO A 81 -20.81 1.05 2.24
C PRO A 81 -21.04 -0.13 3.21
N ILE A 82 -20.18 -1.15 3.18
CA ILE A 82 -20.31 -2.34 4.04
C ILE A 82 -20.08 -1.92 5.50
N ARG A 83 -21.12 -2.10 6.33
CA ARG A 83 -21.10 -1.80 7.78
C ARG A 83 -21.27 -3.05 8.65
N LEU A 84 -21.24 -4.23 8.04
CA LEU A 84 -21.39 -5.49 8.76
C LEU A 84 -20.03 -5.90 9.35
N ARG A 85 -20.04 -6.26 10.65
CA ARG A 85 -18.88 -6.44 11.53
C ARG A 85 -17.62 -6.98 10.86
N ASN A 86 -17.68 -8.20 10.32
CA ASN A 86 -16.51 -8.87 9.72
C ASN A 86 -16.43 -8.69 8.20
N ALA A 87 -17.48 -8.19 7.56
CA ALA A 87 -17.57 -8.16 6.11
C ALA A 87 -16.52 -7.23 5.48
N ALA A 88 -16.11 -6.15 6.16
CA ALA A 88 -15.01 -5.30 5.67
C ALA A 88 -13.71 -6.10 5.53
N LEU A 89 -13.36 -6.91 6.54
CA LEU A 89 -12.17 -7.77 6.52
C LEU A 89 -12.29 -8.86 5.46
N ASP A 90 -13.43 -9.55 5.43
CA ASP A 90 -13.68 -10.65 4.48
C ASP A 90 -13.57 -10.16 3.03
N PHE A 91 -14.18 -9.01 2.73
CA PHE A 91 -14.08 -8.41 1.41
C PHE A 91 -12.67 -7.90 1.08
N SER A 92 -11.94 -7.34 2.05
CA SER A 92 -10.54 -6.94 1.83
C SER A 92 -9.67 -8.15 1.43
N LEU A 93 -9.87 -9.30 2.08
CA LEU A 93 -9.20 -10.55 1.72
C LEU A 93 -9.57 -11.00 0.30
N LEU A 94 -10.86 -11.02 -0.04
CA LEU A 94 -11.33 -11.42 -1.37
C LEU A 94 -10.80 -10.50 -2.48
N ARG A 95 -10.79 -9.18 -2.27
CA ARG A 95 -10.23 -8.21 -3.21
C ARG A 95 -8.74 -8.43 -3.44
N ARG A 96 -7.98 -8.67 -2.36
CA ARG A 96 -6.54 -9.00 -2.45
C ARG A 96 -6.30 -10.28 -3.23
N ALA A 97 -7.08 -11.33 -2.96
CA ALA A 97 -7.00 -12.59 -3.70
C ALA A 97 -7.27 -12.38 -5.21
N ALA A 98 -8.37 -11.70 -5.56
CA ALA A 98 -8.70 -11.39 -6.94
C ALA A 98 -7.63 -10.52 -7.63
N MET A 99 -7.10 -9.50 -6.94
CA MET A 99 -6.02 -8.66 -7.46
C MET A 99 -4.76 -9.47 -7.77
N ASN A 100 -4.38 -10.39 -6.87
CA ASN A 100 -3.21 -11.24 -7.08
C ASN A 100 -3.39 -12.18 -8.27
N LEU A 101 -4.59 -12.76 -8.46
CA LEU A 101 -4.91 -13.56 -9.64
C LEU A 101 -4.76 -12.74 -10.93
N PHE A 102 -5.31 -11.52 -10.95
CA PHE A 102 -5.17 -10.64 -12.13
C PHE A 102 -3.72 -10.19 -12.38
N ARG A 103 -2.89 -10.08 -11.35
CA ARG A 103 -1.45 -9.76 -11.50
C ARG A 103 -0.65 -10.93 -12.05
N ALA A 104 -0.98 -12.15 -11.61
CA ALA A 104 -0.35 -13.37 -12.10
C ALA A 104 -0.75 -13.72 -13.54
N ASP A 105 -1.92 -13.26 -14.00
CA ASP A 105 -2.34 -13.44 -15.38
C ASP A 105 -1.50 -12.61 -16.35
N HIS A 106 -0.75 -13.28 -17.22
CA HIS A 106 0.01 -12.66 -18.31
C HIS A 106 -0.58 -12.95 -19.69
N SER A 107 -1.74 -13.62 -19.78
CA SER A 107 -2.36 -14.02 -21.04
C SER A 107 -2.77 -12.82 -21.92
N ARG A 108 -3.06 -11.67 -21.30
CA ARG A 108 -3.48 -10.44 -21.97
C ARG A 108 -2.78 -9.23 -21.38
N ALA A 109 -2.23 -8.38 -22.25
CA ALA A 109 -1.62 -7.10 -21.88
C ALA A 109 -2.70 -6.05 -21.50
N MET A 110 -3.33 -6.24 -20.34
CA MET A 110 -4.39 -5.39 -19.82
C MET A 110 -4.08 -4.93 -18.40
N GLY A 111 -4.39 -3.66 -18.11
CA GLY A 111 -4.35 -3.13 -16.75
C GLY A 111 -5.42 -3.76 -15.84
N LEU A 112 -5.21 -3.70 -14.53
CA LEU A 112 -6.09 -4.29 -13.52
C LEU A 112 -7.59 -3.93 -13.68
N PRO A 113 -7.98 -2.66 -13.93
CA PRO A 113 -9.39 -2.33 -14.12
C PRO A 113 -10.03 -3.04 -15.32
N LYS A 114 -9.27 -3.23 -16.41
CA LYS A 114 -9.75 -3.91 -17.62
C LYS A 114 -9.87 -5.41 -17.39
N LYS A 115 -8.90 -6.04 -16.71
CA LYS A 115 -8.97 -7.47 -16.34
C LYS A 115 -10.19 -7.74 -15.45
N ARG A 116 -10.44 -6.89 -14.45
CA ARG A 116 -11.63 -6.99 -13.59
C ARG A 116 -12.94 -6.93 -14.39
N LYS A 117 -13.07 -5.97 -15.30
CA LYS A 117 -14.27 -5.86 -16.17
C LYS A 117 -14.40 -7.04 -17.13
N ALA A 118 -13.30 -7.49 -17.72
CA ALA A 118 -13.29 -8.65 -18.61
C ALA A 118 -13.76 -9.91 -17.88
N ALA A 119 -13.30 -10.15 -16.65
CA ALA A 119 -13.74 -11.28 -15.84
C ALA A 119 -15.23 -11.15 -15.43
N ALA A 120 -15.72 -9.92 -15.22
CA ALA A 120 -17.13 -9.70 -14.95
C ALA A 120 -18.05 -9.93 -16.16
N TRP A 121 -17.54 -9.79 -17.39
CA TRP A 121 -18.34 -9.85 -18.63
C TRP A 121 -18.12 -11.11 -19.46
N ASN A 122 -17.09 -11.90 -19.16
CA ASN A 122 -16.75 -13.11 -19.88
C ASN A 122 -16.55 -14.26 -18.88
N PRO A 123 -17.54 -15.17 -18.76
CA PRO A 123 -17.46 -16.32 -17.87
C PRO A 123 -16.26 -17.23 -18.15
N ASP A 124 -15.88 -17.41 -19.41
CA ASP A 124 -14.74 -18.26 -19.77
C ASP A 124 -13.41 -17.64 -19.30
N TYR A 125 -13.27 -16.32 -19.44
CA TYR A 125 -12.11 -15.61 -18.91
C TYR A 125 -12.08 -15.65 -17.37
N LEU A 126 -13.24 -15.53 -16.71
CA LEU A 126 -13.33 -15.70 -15.26
C LEU A 126 -12.91 -17.11 -14.82
N ALA A 127 -13.42 -18.16 -15.47
CA ALA A 127 -13.08 -19.55 -15.18
C ALA A 127 -11.59 -19.81 -15.35
N ASN A 128 -11.00 -19.28 -16.42
CA ASN A 128 -9.56 -19.37 -16.68
C ASN A 128 -8.73 -18.69 -15.58
N ILE A 129 -9.11 -17.48 -15.15
CA ILE A 129 -8.43 -16.75 -14.06
C ILE A 129 -8.56 -17.46 -12.71
N LEU A 130 -9.70 -18.11 -12.46
CA LEU A 130 -9.94 -18.91 -11.27
C LEU A 130 -9.32 -20.31 -11.35
N HIS A 131 -8.67 -20.65 -12.47
CA HIS A 131 -8.12 -21.98 -12.74
C HIS A 131 -9.14 -23.12 -12.57
N LEU A 132 -10.41 -22.85 -12.88
CA LEU A 132 -11.46 -23.85 -12.90
C LEU A 132 -11.28 -24.69 -14.17
N ARG A 133 -11.00 -25.99 -14.01
CA ARG A 133 -11.08 -26.95 -15.11
C ARG A 133 -12.54 -27.37 -15.27
N GLU A 134 -12.97 -27.64 -16.50
CA GLU A 134 -14.24 -28.35 -16.74
C GLU A 134 -14.25 -29.61 -15.87
N ILE A 135 -15.29 -29.76 -15.06
CA ILE A 135 -15.57 -30.96 -14.25
C ILE A 135 -16.39 -31.91 -15.13
#